data_AF-A0A511YJW7-F1
#
_entry.id   AF-A0A511YJW7-F1
#
_cell.length_a   1.000
_cell.length_b   1.000
_cell.length_c   1.000
_cell.angle_alpha   90.00
_cell.angle_beta   90.00
_cell.angle_gamma   90.00
#
_symmetry.space_group_name_H-M   'P 1'
#
loop_
_entity.id
_entity.type
_entity.pdbx_description
1 polymer ?
#
loop_
_entity_poly.entity_id
_entity_poly.type
_entity_poly.pdbx_seq_one_letter_code
_entity_poly.pdbx_strand_id
1 'polypeptide(L)'
;MKKNLINFVSISVFLVVSSCSNDIDSNSSTNIVAKSKTSKNVQNNNFSRSSNDELDKFVSNKNLQKIIENIDAYKKAAAIDDVDAQHQAIDVIVQSSNLLLEDYGGKEEVVMSFFEELEANDSSPSQRYYMGGGDKCHKNSNGTINTDACNFWEEIAVAWQGAFGCTKPGFGASHQSWNNYYDCYQSIVCRTC
;
A
#
# COMPACT_ATOMS: atom_id res chain seq x y z
N MET A 1 -27.33 -28.08 45.74
CA MET A 1 -26.04 -27.76 45.09
C MET A 1 -26.19 -26.44 44.32
N LYS A 2 -25.10 -25.68 44.24
CA LYS A 2 -25.02 -24.25 43.90
C LYS A 2 -25.57 -23.92 42.50
N LYS A 3 -26.21 -22.74 42.42
CA LYS A 3 -26.63 -22.05 41.19
C LYS A 3 -25.44 -21.72 40.31
N ASN A 4 -25.63 -21.70 38.99
CA ASN A 4 -24.93 -20.78 38.08
C ASN A 4 -25.90 -20.37 36.96
N LEU A 5 -26.43 -19.16 37.09
CA LEU A 5 -27.05 -18.41 36.00
C LEU A 5 -25.93 -17.90 35.09
N ILE A 6 -25.98 -18.22 33.81
CA ILE A 6 -25.15 -17.56 32.80
C ILE A 6 -25.99 -16.45 32.19
N ASN A 7 -25.60 -15.21 32.48
CA ASN A 7 -26.12 -14.00 31.86
C ASN A 7 -25.70 -13.97 30.38
N PHE A 8 -26.67 -13.94 29.48
CA PHE A 8 -26.45 -13.50 28.09
C PHE A 8 -26.46 -11.97 28.07
N VAL A 9 -25.28 -11.37 27.99
CA VAL A 9 -25.15 -9.95 27.66
C VAL A 9 -25.20 -9.84 26.14
N SER A 10 -26.31 -9.29 25.66
CA SER A 10 -26.54 -8.92 24.28
C SER A 10 -25.64 -7.73 23.92
N ILE A 11 -24.71 -7.91 22.99
CA ILE A 11 -23.92 -6.82 22.42
C ILE A 11 -24.70 -6.28 21.22
N SER A 12 -25.34 -5.13 21.40
CA SER A 12 -25.98 -4.36 20.34
C SER A 12 -24.90 -3.78 19.42
N VAL A 13 -24.84 -4.27 18.18
CA VAL A 13 -24.07 -3.65 17.09
C VAL A 13 -24.87 -2.45 16.58
N PHE A 14 -24.40 -1.24 16.86
CA PHE A 14 -24.90 -0.03 16.23
C PHE A 14 -24.33 0.07 14.80
N LEU A 15 -25.21 -0.07 13.81
CA LEU A 15 -24.94 0.29 12.42
C LEU A 15 -24.97 1.81 12.30
N VAL A 16 -23.83 2.44 12.03
CA VAL A 16 -23.77 3.85 11.61
C VAL A 16 -24.04 3.89 10.12
N VAL A 17 -25.26 4.25 9.74
CA VAL A 17 -25.65 4.56 8.36
C VAL A 17 -25.37 6.05 8.15
N SER A 18 -24.30 6.39 7.41
CA SER A 18 -24.10 7.75 6.93
C SER A 18 -25.02 7.98 5.73
N SER A 19 -26.03 8.83 5.93
CA SER A 19 -26.89 9.32 4.85
C SER A 19 -26.14 10.36 4.03
N CYS A 20 -25.98 10.13 2.73
CA CYS A 20 -25.67 11.18 1.78
C CYS A 20 -26.98 11.90 1.42
N SER A 21 -27.11 13.16 1.84
CA SER A 21 -28.15 14.05 1.34
C SER A 21 -27.90 14.33 -0.15
N ASN A 22 -28.87 13.96 -0.98
CA ASN A 22 -28.95 14.45 -2.36
C ASN A 22 -29.72 15.76 -2.34
N ASP A 23 -29.02 16.88 -2.43
CA ASP A 23 -29.60 18.13 -2.92
C ASP A 23 -29.38 18.17 -4.43
N ILE A 24 -30.43 17.80 -5.16
CA ILE A 24 -30.63 18.19 -6.56
C ILE A 24 -31.50 19.45 -6.50
N ASP A 25 -30.95 20.59 -6.92
CA ASP A 25 -31.73 21.61 -7.62
C ASP A 25 -30.83 22.51 -8.49
N SER A 26 -30.94 22.27 -9.80
CA SER A 26 -31.29 23.25 -10.83
C SER A 26 -30.47 24.55 -10.99
N ASN A 27 -29.62 24.53 -12.02
CA ASN A 27 -29.41 25.58 -13.05
C ASN A 27 -29.43 27.07 -12.65
N SER A 28 -28.24 27.70 -12.71
CA SER A 28 -28.10 29.01 -13.33
C SER A 28 -26.75 29.11 -14.03
N SER A 29 -26.80 29.27 -15.35
CA SER A 29 -25.65 29.49 -16.22
C SER A 29 -25.20 30.94 -16.12
N THR A 30 -23.96 31.19 -15.70
CA THR A 30 -23.24 32.42 -16.05
C THR A 30 -21.77 32.12 -16.33
N ASN A 31 -21.39 32.44 -17.57
CA ASN A 31 -20.05 32.35 -18.14
C ASN A 31 -18.96 32.98 -17.25
N ILE A 32 -17.92 32.22 -16.89
CA ILE A 32 -16.60 32.77 -16.57
C ILE A 32 -15.51 31.86 -17.16
N VAL A 33 -14.89 32.38 -18.23
CA VAL A 33 -13.52 32.17 -18.75
C VAL A 33 -12.67 31.14 -17.98
N ALA A 34 -12.52 29.93 -18.55
CA ALA A 34 -11.52 28.97 -18.09
C ALA A 34 -10.14 29.35 -18.66
N LYS A 35 -9.33 30.06 -17.85
CA LYS A 35 -7.89 30.20 -18.07
C LYS A 35 -7.16 29.59 -16.86
N SER A 36 -6.51 28.45 -17.13
CA SER A 36 -5.33 27.87 -16.48
C SER A 36 -4.89 28.48 -15.14
N LYS A 37 -4.87 27.66 -14.08
CA LYS A 37 -3.64 27.25 -13.38
C LYS A 37 -3.97 26.42 -12.12
N THR A 38 -3.34 25.25 -12.08
CA THR A 38 -2.68 24.64 -10.92
C THR A 38 -3.18 25.06 -9.53
N SER A 39 -3.79 24.11 -8.83
CA SER A 39 -3.48 23.93 -7.42
C SER A 39 -3.46 22.44 -7.12
N LYS A 40 -2.29 21.82 -7.36
CA LYS A 40 -1.86 20.73 -6.49
C LYS A 40 -1.78 21.39 -5.12
N ASN A 41 -2.82 21.20 -4.32
CA ASN A 41 -2.82 21.62 -2.92
C ASN A 41 -1.84 20.66 -2.24
N VAL A 42 -0.55 21.00 -2.34
CA VAL A 42 0.52 20.40 -1.56
C VAL A 42 0.14 20.70 -0.13
N GLN A 43 -0.46 19.72 0.53
CA GLN A 43 -0.50 19.69 1.98
C GLN A 43 0.96 19.66 2.43
N ASN A 44 1.49 20.83 2.75
CA ASN A 44 2.69 20.99 3.56
C ASN A 44 2.37 20.41 4.94
N ASN A 45 2.39 19.08 5.04
CA ASN A 45 2.64 18.44 6.30
C ASN A 45 4.07 18.82 6.66
N ASN A 46 4.24 19.67 7.67
CA ASN A 46 5.53 20.01 8.26
C ASN A 46 6.08 18.77 8.99
N PHE A 47 6.41 17.73 8.23
CA PHE A 47 7.25 16.66 8.71
C PHE A 47 8.68 17.22 8.72
N SER A 48 9.32 17.20 9.88
CA SER A 48 10.72 17.61 10.00
C SER A 48 11.53 16.69 9.09
N ARG A 49 12.18 17.27 8.07
CA ARG A 49 13.09 16.54 7.19
C ARG A 49 14.04 15.70 8.04
N SER A 50 14.17 14.42 7.74
CA SER A 50 15.04 13.54 8.50
C SER A 50 16.48 14.00 8.34
N SER A 51 17.29 13.80 9.38
CA SER A 51 18.72 14.03 9.21
C SER A 51 19.28 13.00 8.20
N ASN A 52 20.31 13.38 7.42
CA ASN A 52 20.95 12.45 6.48
C ASN A 52 21.39 11.14 7.20
N ASP A 53 21.85 11.24 8.45
CA ASP A 53 22.23 10.10 9.27
C ASP A 53 21.06 9.15 9.59
N GLU A 54 19.83 9.67 9.74
CA GLU A 54 18.64 8.86 9.95
C GLU A 54 18.16 8.21 8.66
N LEU A 55 18.27 8.92 7.54
CA LEU A 55 17.97 8.38 6.21
C LEU A 55 18.91 7.23 5.86
N ASP A 56 20.22 7.40 6.10
CA ASP A 56 21.23 6.35 5.87
C ASP A 56 20.99 5.12 6.76
N LYS A 57 20.57 5.33 8.01
CA LYS A 57 20.16 4.24 8.92
C LYS A 57 18.90 3.53 8.43
N PHE A 58 17.93 4.28 7.90
CA PHE A 58 16.71 3.72 7.32
C PHE A 58 17.03 2.85 6.11
N VAL A 59 17.79 3.37 5.14
CA VAL A 59 18.24 2.61 3.97
C VAL A 59 19.02 1.36 4.39
N SER A 60 19.87 1.46 5.41
CA SER A 60 20.66 0.34 5.92
C SER A 60 19.89 -0.60 6.86
N ASN A 61 18.61 -0.34 7.15
CA ASN A 61 17.83 -1.16 8.07
C ASN A 61 17.66 -2.58 7.51
N LYS A 62 18.03 -3.60 8.29
CA LYS A 62 17.97 -5.02 7.89
C LYS A 62 16.57 -5.47 7.47
N ASN A 63 15.52 -4.92 8.08
CA ASN A 63 14.13 -5.28 7.80
C ASN A 63 13.69 -4.63 6.47
N LEU A 64 14.11 -3.39 6.19
CA LEU A 64 13.93 -2.77 4.88
C LEU A 64 14.64 -3.58 3.78
N GLN A 65 15.87 -4.00 4.01
CA GLN A 65 16.61 -4.84 3.05
C GLN A 65 15.88 -6.17 2.76
N LYS A 66 15.31 -6.81 3.78
CA LYS A 66 14.47 -8.01 3.59
C LYS A 66 13.21 -7.74 2.77
N ILE A 67 12.57 -6.58 2.95
CA ILE A 67 11.41 -6.18 2.13
C ILE A 67 11.85 -6.09 0.66
N ILE A 68 12.94 -5.36 0.38
CA ILE A 68 13.49 -5.18 -0.97
C ILE A 68 13.80 -6.53 -1.63
N GLU A 69 14.52 -7.41 -0.94
CA GLU A 69 14.87 -8.75 -1.44
C GLU A 69 13.62 -9.60 -1.78
N ASN A 70 12.56 -9.48 -0.97
CA ASN A 70 11.36 -10.30 -1.13
C ASN A 70 10.36 -9.72 -2.13
N ILE A 71 10.42 -8.42 -2.45
CA ILE A 71 9.75 -7.87 -3.64
C ILE A 71 10.29 -8.56 -4.89
N ASP A 72 11.61 -8.66 -5.03
CA ASP A 72 12.23 -9.34 -6.17
C ASP A 72 11.90 -10.84 -6.20
N ALA A 73 11.88 -11.50 -5.04
CA ALA A 73 11.49 -12.90 -4.93
C ALA A 73 10.03 -13.12 -5.36
N TYR A 74 9.11 -12.27 -4.91
CA TYR A 74 7.71 -12.28 -5.32
C TYR A 74 7.56 -12.13 -6.84
N LYS A 75 8.22 -11.12 -7.44
CA LYS A 75 8.14 -10.87 -8.89
C LYS A 75 8.63 -12.07 -9.71
N LYS A 76 9.75 -12.69 -9.30
CA LYS A 76 10.28 -13.90 -9.94
C LYS A 76 9.30 -15.07 -9.85
N ALA A 77 8.70 -15.29 -8.68
CA ALA A 77 7.71 -16.34 -8.48
C ALA A 77 6.43 -16.09 -9.29
N ALA A 78 5.93 -14.85 -9.32
CA ALA A 78 4.75 -14.45 -10.08
C ALA A 78 4.94 -14.61 -11.60
N ALA A 79 6.15 -14.40 -12.11
CA ALA A 79 6.46 -14.58 -13.52
C ALA A 79 6.34 -16.03 -14.01
N ILE A 80 6.43 -17.00 -13.11
CA ILE A 80 6.34 -18.44 -13.41
C ILE A 80 5.14 -19.12 -12.73
N ASP A 81 4.22 -18.33 -12.16
CA ASP A 81 3.04 -18.80 -11.43
C ASP A 81 3.35 -19.75 -10.26
N ASP A 82 4.47 -19.54 -9.57
CA ASP A 82 4.83 -20.27 -8.34
C ASP A 82 4.13 -19.64 -7.13
N VAL A 83 2.91 -20.12 -6.87
CA VAL A 83 2.03 -19.60 -5.81
C VAL A 83 2.61 -19.80 -4.41
N ASP A 84 3.33 -20.89 -4.17
CA ASP A 84 3.93 -21.16 -2.86
C ASP A 84 5.12 -20.24 -2.58
N ALA A 85 5.96 -19.98 -3.58
CA ALA A 85 7.04 -19.00 -3.47
C ALA A 85 6.50 -17.57 -3.33
N GLN A 86 5.39 -17.23 -4.02
CA GLN A 86 4.71 -15.95 -3.82
C GLN A 86 4.24 -15.78 -2.37
N HIS A 87 3.61 -16.79 -1.77
CA HIS A 87 3.20 -16.75 -0.37
C HIS A 87 4.39 -16.53 0.57
N GLN A 88 5.48 -17.27 0.39
CA GLN A 88 6.67 -17.15 1.22
C GLN A 88 7.26 -15.73 1.16
N ALA A 89 7.34 -15.15 -0.04
CA ALA A 89 7.82 -13.78 -0.20
C ALA A 89 6.91 -12.76 0.50
N ILE A 90 5.58 -12.89 0.34
CA ILE A 90 4.59 -12.03 1.00
C ILE A 90 4.69 -12.15 2.53
N ASP A 91 4.87 -13.37 3.07
CA ASP A 91 5.03 -13.59 4.52
C ASP A 91 6.26 -12.85 5.07
N VAL A 92 7.38 -12.89 4.36
CA VAL A 92 8.60 -12.16 4.76
C VAL A 92 8.42 -10.65 4.64
N ILE A 93 7.74 -10.17 3.60
CA ILE A 93 7.41 -8.74 3.44
C ILE A 93 6.56 -8.27 4.62
N VAL A 94 5.50 -9.00 4.97
CA VAL A 94 4.61 -8.65 6.09
C VAL A 94 5.36 -8.67 7.41
N GLN A 95 6.14 -9.73 7.69
CA GLN A 95 6.91 -9.82 8.93
C GLN A 95 7.94 -8.69 9.04
N SER A 96 8.69 -8.43 7.96
CA SER A 96 9.74 -7.41 7.96
C SER A 96 9.15 -6.00 8.02
N SER A 97 7.98 -5.77 7.44
CA SER A 97 7.27 -4.48 7.54
C SER A 97 6.81 -4.18 8.96
N ASN A 98 6.30 -5.19 9.69
CA ASN A 98 5.98 -5.05 11.11
C ASN A 98 7.22 -4.72 11.95
N LEU A 99 8.33 -5.45 11.74
CA LEU A 99 9.58 -5.20 12.47
C LEU A 99 10.19 -3.84 12.13
N LEU A 100 10.09 -3.40 10.87
CA LEU A 100 10.52 -2.06 10.46
C LEU A 100 9.67 -1.01 11.19
N LEU A 101 8.35 -1.17 11.23
CA LEU A 101 7.47 -0.26 11.94
C LEU A 101 7.82 -0.19 13.44
N GLU A 102 8.14 -1.32 14.07
CA GLU A 102 8.60 -1.38 15.46
C GLU A 102 9.94 -0.65 15.68
N ASP A 103 10.93 -0.84 14.79
CA ASP A 103 12.22 -0.15 14.85
C ASP A 103 12.06 1.39 14.84
N TYR A 104 10.98 1.90 14.25
CA TYR A 104 10.64 3.32 14.16
C TYR A 104 9.49 3.73 15.11
N GLY A 105 9.30 2.96 16.18
CA GLY A 105 8.43 3.36 17.30
C GLY A 105 6.93 3.13 17.08
N GLY A 106 6.56 2.28 16.12
CA GLY A 106 5.16 1.92 15.86
C GLY A 106 4.37 2.99 15.10
N LYS A 107 5.05 3.93 14.44
CA LYS A 107 4.44 5.09 13.79
C LYS A 107 4.54 4.98 12.27
N GLU A 108 3.42 4.70 11.62
CA GLU A 108 3.34 4.56 10.17
C GLU A 108 3.79 5.85 9.46
N GLU A 109 3.43 7.01 10.00
CA GLU A 109 3.79 8.31 9.45
C GLU A 109 5.30 8.56 9.41
N VAL A 110 6.06 7.98 10.35
CA VAL A 110 7.53 8.10 10.39
C VAL A 110 8.16 7.24 9.31
N VAL A 111 7.67 6.01 9.11
CA VAL A 111 8.19 5.14 8.05
C VAL A 111 7.86 5.71 6.67
N MET A 112 6.62 6.19 6.50
CA MET A 112 6.20 6.81 5.24
C MET A 112 6.99 8.07 4.90
N SER A 113 7.33 8.92 5.88
CA SER A 113 8.15 10.11 5.61
C SER A 113 9.55 9.77 5.09
N PHE A 114 10.14 8.65 5.51
CA PHE A 114 11.43 8.22 4.97
C PHE A 114 11.30 7.81 3.51
N PHE A 115 10.23 7.10 3.14
CA PHE A 115 9.98 6.76 1.73
C PHE A 115 9.77 8.00 0.86
N GLU A 116 8.97 8.97 1.33
CA GLU A 116 8.75 10.24 0.63
C GLU A 116 10.05 11.04 0.46
N GLU A 117 10.91 11.08 1.49
CA GLU A 117 12.20 11.76 1.39
C GLU A 117 13.18 11.04 0.44
N LEU A 118 13.19 9.70 0.44
CA LEU A 118 14.01 8.91 -0.49
C LEU A 118 13.56 9.10 -1.94
N GLU A 119 12.26 9.08 -2.19
CA GLU A 119 11.67 9.35 -3.50
C GLU A 119 12.04 10.75 -3.99
N ALA A 120 11.91 11.78 -3.15
CA ALA A 120 12.23 13.15 -3.50
C ALA A 120 13.74 13.36 -3.81
N ASN A 121 14.61 12.54 -3.23
CA ASN A 121 16.06 12.61 -3.41
C ASN A 121 16.58 11.68 -4.53
N ASP A 122 15.78 10.72 -5.01
CA ASP A 122 16.16 9.78 -6.06
C ASP A 122 15.44 10.11 -7.37
N SER A 123 16.16 10.74 -8.29
CA SER A 123 15.66 11.05 -9.64
C SER A 123 15.75 9.88 -10.64
N SER A 124 16.07 8.66 -10.18
CA SER A 124 16.32 7.53 -11.06
C SER A 124 15.03 6.76 -11.38
N PRO A 125 14.65 6.60 -12.65
CA PRO A 125 13.56 5.70 -13.02
C PRO A 125 13.91 4.26 -12.62
N SER A 126 12.93 3.49 -12.17
CA SER A 126 13.13 2.08 -11.81
C SER A 126 13.68 1.29 -12.99
N GLN A 127 14.84 0.64 -12.81
CA GLN A 127 15.47 -0.19 -13.85
C GLN A 127 14.96 -1.65 -13.85
N ARG A 128 13.82 -1.96 -13.24
CA ARG A 128 13.46 -3.37 -12.95
C ARG A 128 12.22 -3.85 -13.70
N TYR A 129 12.47 -4.79 -14.61
CA TYR A 129 11.55 -5.82 -15.13
C TYR A 129 10.13 -5.34 -15.44
N TYR A 130 9.94 -4.86 -16.68
CA TYR A 130 8.62 -4.49 -17.20
C TYR A 130 7.78 -5.75 -17.47
N MET A 131 6.66 -5.90 -16.77
CA MET A 131 5.68 -6.98 -16.98
C MET A 131 4.31 -6.46 -17.50
N GLY A 132 4.11 -5.15 -17.58
CA GLY A 132 2.84 -4.47 -17.84
C GLY A 132 2.93 -3.32 -18.86
N GLY A 133 1.78 -2.96 -19.44
CA GLY A 133 1.67 -1.97 -20.52
C GLY A 133 1.87 -0.49 -20.12
N GLY A 134 2.40 -0.21 -18.92
CA GLY A 134 2.65 1.14 -18.40
C GLY A 134 1.49 1.83 -17.68
N ASP A 135 0.33 1.17 -17.51
CA ASP A 135 -0.81 1.71 -16.76
C ASP A 135 -0.82 1.22 -15.30
N LYS A 136 -0.51 2.12 -14.36
CA LYS A 136 -0.39 1.84 -12.92
C LYS A 136 -1.68 1.37 -12.24
N CYS A 137 -2.84 1.58 -12.85
CA CYS A 137 -4.13 1.23 -12.24
C CYS A 137 -4.71 -0.09 -12.78
N HIS A 138 -3.98 -0.78 -13.65
CA HIS A 138 -4.39 -2.05 -14.21
C HIS A 138 -3.37 -3.15 -13.93
N LYS A 139 -3.87 -4.32 -13.55
CA LYS A 139 -3.07 -5.54 -13.34
C LYS A 139 -2.39 -5.98 -14.63
N ASN A 140 -1.36 -6.82 -14.50
CA ASN A 140 -0.71 -7.47 -15.63
C ASN A 140 -1.71 -8.35 -16.39
N SER A 141 -1.40 -8.72 -17.63
CA SER A 141 -2.26 -9.57 -18.46
C SER A 141 -2.49 -10.98 -17.87
N ASN A 142 -1.60 -11.45 -17.00
CA ASN A 142 -1.75 -12.70 -16.25
C ASN A 142 -2.56 -12.53 -14.95
N GLY A 143 -3.06 -11.33 -14.65
CA GLY A 143 -3.88 -11.03 -13.48
C GLY A 143 -3.08 -10.71 -12.20
N THR A 144 -1.75 -10.68 -12.24
CA THR A 144 -0.90 -10.32 -11.10
C THR A 144 -0.70 -8.80 -10.98
N ILE A 145 -0.09 -8.37 -9.88
CA ILE A 145 0.20 -6.96 -9.60
C ILE A 145 1.16 -6.38 -10.65
N ASN A 146 0.78 -5.25 -11.23
CA ASN A 146 1.61 -4.45 -12.14
C ASN A 146 2.24 -3.29 -11.37
N THR A 147 3.58 -3.29 -11.20
CA THR A 147 4.36 -2.20 -10.56
C THR A 147 5.22 -1.43 -11.56
N ASP A 148 5.02 -1.62 -12.87
CA ASP A 148 5.91 -1.07 -13.91
C ASP A 148 5.97 0.46 -13.95
N ALA A 149 4.93 1.12 -13.46
CA ALA A 149 4.87 2.57 -13.40
C ALA A 149 5.56 3.15 -12.15
N CYS A 150 5.86 2.32 -11.15
CA CYS A 150 6.50 2.75 -9.91
C CYS A 150 8.00 2.94 -10.11
N ASN A 151 8.54 4.00 -9.55
CA ASN A 151 9.97 4.09 -9.27
C ASN A 151 10.37 3.12 -8.14
N PHE A 152 11.67 3.00 -7.87
CA PHE A 152 12.19 2.02 -6.91
C PHE A 152 11.64 2.22 -5.50
N TRP A 153 11.62 3.47 -5.01
CA TRP A 153 11.14 3.77 -3.65
C TRP A 153 9.62 3.70 -3.54
N GLU A 154 8.89 4.08 -4.60
CA GLU A 154 7.44 3.87 -4.70
C GLU A 154 7.09 2.38 -4.63
N GLU A 155 7.82 1.51 -5.34
CA GLU A 155 7.58 0.05 -5.30
C GLU A 155 7.76 -0.52 -3.88
N ILE A 156 8.78 -0.05 -3.16
CA ILE A 156 9.01 -0.45 -1.76
C ILE A 156 7.92 0.10 -0.84
N ALA A 157 7.54 1.36 -1.01
CA ALA A 157 6.47 1.99 -0.23
C ALA A 157 5.14 1.25 -0.45
N VAL A 158 4.82 0.87 -1.70
CA VAL A 158 3.65 0.06 -2.03
C VAL A 158 3.69 -1.29 -1.31
N ALA A 159 4.83 -1.99 -1.30
CA ALA A 159 4.96 -3.28 -0.62
C ALA A 159 4.77 -3.17 0.88
N TRP A 160 5.35 -2.13 1.48
CA TRP A 160 5.18 -1.84 2.90
C TRP A 160 3.72 -1.48 3.23
N GLN A 161 3.07 -0.63 2.44
CA GLN A 161 1.64 -0.31 2.60
C GLN A 161 0.76 -1.55 2.39
N GLY A 162 1.08 -2.39 1.42
CA GLY A 162 0.39 -3.64 1.12
C GLY A 162 0.43 -4.63 2.29
N ALA A 163 1.51 -4.62 3.07
CA ALA A 163 1.65 -5.47 4.25
C ALA A 163 0.58 -5.21 5.33
N PHE A 164 0.08 -3.98 5.43
CA PHE A 164 -0.93 -3.57 6.41
C PHE A 164 -2.32 -3.36 5.79
N GLY A 165 -2.35 -2.92 4.52
CA GLY A 165 -3.58 -2.57 3.82
C GLY A 165 -4.28 -3.73 3.13
N CYS A 166 -3.57 -4.83 2.86
CA CYS A 166 -4.13 -5.97 2.12
C CYS A 166 -4.07 -7.27 2.91
N THR A 167 -5.21 -7.96 2.96
CA THR A 167 -5.29 -9.30 3.54
C THR A 167 -4.55 -10.30 2.67
N LYS A 168 -3.38 -10.76 3.14
CA LYS A 168 -2.62 -11.80 2.44
C LYS A 168 -3.43 -13.10 2.33
N PRO A 169 -3.37 -13.81 1.19
CA PRO A 169 -3.93 -15.14 1.08
C PRO A 169 -3.14 -16.12 1.97
N GLY A 170 -3.83 -17.14 2.49
CA GLY A 170 -3.20 -18.24 3.23
C GLY A 170 -2.78 -19.37 2.29
N PHE A 171 -1.92 -20.29 2.76
CA PHE A 171 -1.59 -21.50 2.01
C PHE A 171 -2.86 -22.27 1.60
N GLY A 172 -2.92 -22.68 0.33
CA GLY A 172 -4.10 -23.33 -0.25
C GLY A 172 -5.30 -22.41 -0.49
N ALA A 173 -5.13 -21.10 -0.42
CA ALA A 173 -6.19 -20.14 -0.70
C ALA A 173 -6.76 -20.30 -2.11
N SER A 174 -8.06 -20.04 -2.24
CA SER A 174 -8.77 -20.07 -3.52
C SER A 174 -8.23 -19.03 -4.51
N HIS A 175 -8.46 -19.25 -5.80
CA HIS A 175 -8.18 -18.25 -6.84
C HIS A 175 -8.87 -16.90 -6.55
N GLN A 176 -10.09 -16.91 -5.99
CA GLN A 176 -10.78 -15.68 -5.62
C GLN A 176 -10.05 -14.92 -4.49
N SER A 177 -9.50 -15.63 -3.51
CA SER A 177 -8.74 -15.01 -2.42
C SER A 177 -7.48 -14.31 -2.93
N TRP A 178 -6.79 -14.94 -3.88
CA TRP A 178 -5.66 -14.33 -4.59
C TRP A 178 -6.06 -13.12 -5.42
N ASN A 179 -7.16 -13.21 -6.16
CA ASN A 179 -7.68 -12.06 -6.93
C ASN A 179 -8.01 -10.87 -6.02
N ASN A 180 -8.67 -11.12 -4.87
CA ASN A 180 -8.97 -10.07 -3.90
C ASN A 180 -7.68 -9.41 -3.36
N TYR A 181 -6.64 -10.21 -3.11
CA TYR A 181 -5.33 -9.69 -2.70
C TYR A 181 -4.70 -8.81 -3.80
N TYR A 182 -4.67 -9.29 -5.05
CA TYR A 182 -4.12 -8.52 -6.17
C TYR A 182 -4.92 -7.25 -6.45
N ASP A 183 -6.25 -7.28 -6.32
CA ASP A 183 -7.09 -6.09 -6.51
C ASP A 183 -6.83 -5.05 -5.42
N CYS A 184 -6.72 -5.49 -4.16
CA CYS A 184 -6.34 -4.62 -3.06
C CYS A 184 -4.96 -3.97 -3.32
N TYR A 185 -3.97 -4.79 -3.65
CA TYR A 185 -2.60 -4.33 -3.83
C TYR A 185 -2.46 -3.42 -5.05
N GLN A 186 -3.12 -3.74 -6.17
CA GLN A 186 -3.17 -2.86 -7.35
C GLN A 186 -3.81 -1.50 -7.03
N SER A 187 -4.79 -1.45 -6.12
CA SER A 187 -5.35 -0.18 -5.67
C SER A 187 -4.33 0.70 -4.93
N ILE A 188 -3.38 0.08 -4.22
CA ILE A 188 -2.27 0.78 -3.56
C ILE A 188 -1.31 1.30 -4.62
N VAL A 189 -0.88 0.45 -5.57
CA VAL A 189 -0.05 0.86 -6.70
C VAL A 189 -0.63 2.09 -7.42
N CYS A 190 -1.93 2.03 -7.76
CA CYS A 190 -2.61 3.09 -8.50
C CYS A 190 -2.57 4.45 -7.78
N ARG A 191 -2.58 4.44 -6.43
CA ARG A 191 -2.53 5.65 -5.60
C ARG A 191 -1.11 6.16 -5.39
N THR A 192 -0.11 5.27 -5.34
CA THR A 192 1.25 5.61 -4.95
C THR A 192 2.17 5.97 -6.13
N CYS A 193 2.07 5.29 -7.28
CA CYS A 193 3.07 5.37 -8.36
C CYS A 193 2.83 6.45 -9.44
#